data_AF-A0A0B1TRT9-F1
#
_entry.id   AF-A0A0B1TRT9-F1
#
_cell.length_a   1.000
_cell.length_b   1.000
_cell.length_c   1.000
_cell.angle_alpha   90.00
_cell.angle_beta   90.00
_cell.angle_gamma   90.00
#
_symmetry.space_group_name_H-M   'P 1'
#
loop_
_entity.id
_entity.type
_entity.pdbx_description
1 polymer ?
#
loop_
_entity_poly.entity_id
_entity_poly.type
_entity_poly.pdbx_seq_one_letter_code
_entity_poly.pdbx_strand_id
1 'polypeptide(L)'
;MTIEDDLNTFRRIINTDDRESLKSYIFAKFREYPLDINIITNVLQKTYDFENYQINSSQELDDIVELKNELEKNIVIMVKHDKAAKAFLDIQTGKLLIIISMALKRIKKNSSTLTEAEQERIKLVDKLFKTKMSKARHYDLMKVAKIPEIDNFYFLGIELLVELSRVVPEINSENPILDILAAGGYTYNPKQEEIVGDFIEKIKLGANRIKFLSNKILIPDDLLAEITKQRGIVKESDIKKIEISLRRGTSVYHAVELILLKSKKGDPYANKTYNPTSNTIDVDYSPSYNKLEETCLQLADMMEDVLIDDYIPDHSPDRFVKMLEILFYTTHDLMNFWAQKWPEFDEPKVTPFSEIKAKAIE
;
A
#
# COMPACT_ATOMS: atom_id res chain seq x y z
N MET A 1 25.58 -0.62 -6.91
CA MET A 1 25.29 -2.05 -7.11
C MET A 1 25.58 -2.34 -8.57
N THR A 2 26.41 -3.35 -8.83
CA THR A 2 26.67 -3.84 -10.19
C THR A 2 25.66 -4.94 -10.51
N ILE A 3 25.45 -5.22 -11.80
CA ILE A 3 24.62 -6.34 -12.29
C ILE A 3 25.03 -7.69 -11.65
N GLU A 4 26.29 -7.85 -11.23
CA GLU A 4 26.79 -9.02 -10.48
C GLU A 4 26.28 -9.10 -9.03
N ASP A 5 26.03 -7.97 -8.37
CA ASP A 5 25.48 -7.93 -7.00
C ASP A 5 23.99 -8.34 -7.00
N ASP A 6 23.23 -7.94 -8.02
CA ASP A 6 21.81 -8.31 -8.19
C ASP A 6 21.65 -9.78 -8.55
N LEU A 7 22.51 -10.33 -9.42
CA LEU A 7 22.56 -11.76 -9.73
C LEU A 7 22.93 -12.61 -8.52
N ASN A 8 23.86 -12.15 -7.67
CA ASN A 8 24.25 -12.87 -6.45
C ASN A 8 23.19 -12.81 -5.34
N THR A 9 22.44 -11.71 -5.25
CA THR A 9 21.30 -11.58 -4.32
C THR A 9 20.13 -12.44 -4.78
N PHE A 10 19.87 -12.51 -6.09
CA PHE A 10 18.82 -13.36 -6.67
C PHE A 10 19.15 -14.84 -6.45
N ARG A 11 20.39 -15.25 -6.74
CA ARG A 11 20.90 -16.61 -6.48
C ARG A 11 20.83 -17.02 -5.00
N ARG A 12 20.92 -16.07 -4.07
CA ARG A 12 20.77 -16.33 -2.62
C ARG A 12 19.32 -16.56 -2.20
N ILE A 13 18.35 -16.06 -2.98
CA ILE A 13 16.93 -16.11 -2.63
C ILE A 13 16.20 -17.17 -3.45
N ILE A 14 16.48 -17.32 -4.75
CA ILE A 14 15.97 -18.37 -5.65
C ILE A 14 17.17 -18.91 -6.44
N ASN A 15 17.49 -20.20 -6.31
CA ASN A 15 18.65 -20.75 -6.99
C ASN A 15 18.40 -20.82 -8.52
N THR A 16 19.46 -20.89 -9.34
CA THR A 16 19.29 -20.87 -10.82
C THR A 16 18.50 -22.10 -11.31
N ASP A 17 18.70 -23.25 -10.66
CA ASP A 17 17.94 -24.48 -10.90
C ASP A 17 16.45 -24.34 -10.51
N ASP A 18 16.13 -23.49 -9.53
CA ASP A 18 14.74 -23.21 -9.12
C ASP A 18 14.01 -22.34 -10.16
N ARG A 19 14.72 -21.55 -10.98
CA ARG A 19 14.10 -20.71 -12.02
C ARG A 19 13.59 -21.53 -13.21
N GLU A 20 14.36 -22.53 -13.64
CA GLU A 20 13.90 -23.50 -14.64
C GLU A 20 12.77 -24.38 -14.08
N SER A 21 12.84 -24.70 -12.78
CA SER A 21 11.77 -25.36 -12.04
C SER A 21 10.48 -24.52 -12.00
N LEU A 22 10.56 -23.19 -11.78
CA LEU A 22 9.40 -22.29 -11.75
C LEU A 22 8.73 -22.14 -13.12
N LYS A 23 9.48 -22.02 -14.22
CA LYS A 23 8.88 -22.01 -15.56
C LYS A 23 8.23 -23.36 -15.88
N SER A 24 8.95 -24.44 -15.63
CA SER A 24 8.46 -25.81 -15.84
C SER A 24 7.22 -26.11 -15.00
N TYR A 25 7.17 -25.61 -13.77
CA TYR A 25 6.04 -25.69 -12.85
C TYR A 25 4.78 -25.06 -13.44
N ILE A 26 4.85 -23.81 -13.90
CA ILE A 26 3.69 -23.11 -14.48
C ILE A 26 3.17 -23.83 -15.71
N PHE A 27 4.06 -24.26 -16.62
CA PHE A 27 3.64 -25.00 -17.80
C PHE A 27 3.07 -26.39 -17.46
N ALA A 28 3.58 -27.07 -16.43
CA ALA A 28 3.00 -28.30 -15.93
C ALA A 28 1.58 -28.06 -15.38
N LYS A 29 1.41 -27.03 -14.53
CA LYS A 29 0.08 -26.65 -14.01
C LYS A 29 -0.91 -26.31 -15.10
N PHE A 30 -0.49 -25.62 -16.16
CA PHE A 30 -1.37 -25.34 -17.29
C PHE A 30 -1.84 -26.61 -18.01
N ARG A 31 -1.01 -27.65 -18.08
CA ARG A 31 -1.38 -28.94 -18.68
C ARG A 31 -2.25 -29.81 -17.77
N GLU A 32 -2.16 -29.63 -16.45
CA GLU A 32 -2.92 -30.39 -15.45
C GLU A 32 -4.39 -29.95 -15.35
N TYR A 33 -4.68 -28.68 -15.66
CA TYR A 33 -6.00 -28.08 -15.48
C TYR A 33 -6.72 -27.80 -16.82
N PRO A 34 -8.06 -27.71 -16.83
CA PRO A 34 -8.85 -27.52 -18.05
C PRO A 34 -8.79 -26.07 -18.54
N LEU A 35 -7.59 -25.62 -18.93
CA LEU A 35 -7.34 -24.27 -19.44
C LEU A 35 -7.28 -24.26 -20.96
N ASP A 36 -7.66 -23.14 -21.56
CA ASP A 36 -7.41 -22.91 -22.98
C ASP A 36 -5.94 -22.50 -23.19
N ILE A 37 -5.12 -23.49 -23.57
CA ILE A 37 -3.69 -23.32 -23.81
C ILE A 37 -3.39 -22.40 -24.99
N ASN A 38 -4.28 -22.33 -25.99
CA ASN A 38 -4.08 -21.45 -27.14
C ASN A 38 -4.19 -20.00 -26.70
N ILE A 39 -5.19 -19.68 -25.87
CA ILE A 39 -5.34 -18.35 -25.27
C ILE A 39 -4.12 -17.99 -24.41
N ILE A 40 -3.69 -18.89 -23.54
CA ILE A 40 -2.50 -18.65 -22.70
C ILE A 40 -1.25 -18.40 -23.54
N THR A 41 -1.04 -19.20 -24.58
CA THR A 41 0.12 -19.07 -25.47
C THR A 41 0.09 -17.74 -26.23
N ASN A 42 -1.07 -17.37 -26.78
CA ASN A 42 -1.25 -16.09 -27.47
C ASN A 42 -0.98 -14.91 -26.53
N VAL A 43 -1.47 -14.97 -25.30
CA VAL A 43 -1.20 -13.94 -24.29
C VAL A 43 0.29 -13.82 -24.03
N LEU A 44 0.98 -14.93 -23.76
CA LEU A 44 2.42 -14.93 -23.46
C LEU A 44 3.25 -14.33 -24.60
N GLN A 45 2.87 -14.59 -25.85
CA GLN A 45 3.53 -13.97 -27.02
C GLN A 45 3.32 -12.46 -27.05
N LYS A 46 2.11 -11.99 -26.74
CA LYS A 46 1.77 -10.56 -26.73
C LYS A 46 2.34 -9.80 -25.54
N THR A 47 2.50 -10.46 -24.39
CA THR A 47 2.97 -9.83 -23.15
C THR A 47 4.48 -9.94 -22.93
N TYR A 48 5.22 -10.62 -23.82
CA TYR A 48 6.68 -10.78 -23.72
C TYR A 48 7.42 -9.43 -23.68
N ASP A 49 7.04 -8.50 -24.58
CA ASP A 49 7.61 -7.16 -24.66
C ASP A 49 6.49 -6.11 -24.57
N PHE A 50 5.68 -6.23 -23.51
CA PHE A 50 4.46 -5.44 -23.35
C PHE A 50 4.71 -3.92 -23.26
N GLU A 51 5.89 -3.50 -22.82
CA GLU A 51 6.27 -2.09 -22.69
C GLU A 51 6.52 -1.43 -24.04
N ASN A 52 7.03 -2.18 -25.02
CA ASN A 52 7.28 -1.69 -26.36
C ASN A 52 6.17 -2.07 -27.34
N TYR A 53 5.17 -2.86 -26.90
CA TYR A 53 4.09 -3.34 -27.76
C TYR A 53 3.36 -2.18 -28.45
N GLN A 54 3.30 -2.24 -29.78
CA GLN A 54 2.64 -1.23 -30.59
C GLN A 54 1.37 -1.82 -31.21
N ILE A 55 0.24 -1.18 -30.93
CA ILE A 55 -1.02 -1.47 -31.62
C ILE A 55 -1.15 -0.49 -32.79
N ASN A 56 -1.29 -1.04 -33.99
CA ASN A 56 -1.29 -0.27 -35.23
C ASN A 56 -2.70 -0.02 -35.79
N SER A 57 -3.73 -0.65 -35.22
CA SER A 57 -5.11 -0.51 -35.68
C SER A 57 -6.14 -0.68 -34.56
N SER A 58 -7.35 -0.17 -34.80
CA SER A 58 -8.50 -0.36 -33.90
C SER A 58 -8.92 -1.84 -33.81
N GLN A 59 -8.78 -2.60 -34.92
CA GLN A 59 -9.04 -4.04 -34.93
C GLN A 59 -8.09 -4.80 -33.99
N GLU A 60 -6.79 -4.50 -34.05
CA GLU A 60 -5.81 -5.13 -33.16
C GLU A 60 -6.06 -4.80 -31.67
N LEU A 61 -6.60 -3.61 -31.37
CA LEU A 61 -7.04 -3.29 -30.01
C LEU A 61 -8.23 -4.14 -29.57
N ASP A 62 -9.22 -4.31 -30.44
CA ASP A 62 -10.39 -5.17 -30.16
C ASP A 62 -9.96 -6.63 -29.95
N ASP A 63 -9.02 -7.14 -30.76
CA ASP A 63 -8.47 -8.50 -30.61
C ASP A 63 -7.76 -8.68 -29.25
N ILE A 64 -6.99 -7.68 -28.78
CA ILE A 64 -6.32 -7.72 -27.48
C ILE A 64 -7.32 -7.64 -26.32
N VAL A 65 -8.41 -6.87 -26.46
CA VAL A 65 -9.48 -6.79 -25.46
C VAL A 65 -10.21 -8.14 -25.36
N GLU A 66 -10.50 -8.77 -26.50
CA GLU A 66 -11.10 -10.11 -26.54
C GLU A 66 -10.19 -11.14 -25.87
N LEU A 67 -8.91 -11.16 -26.24
CA LEU A 67 -7.91 -12.05 -25.66
C LEU A 67 -7.80 -11.89 -24.13
N LYS A 68 -7.84 -10.64 -23.63
CA LYS A 68 -7.90 -10.35 -22.19
C LYS A 68 -9.14 -10.95 -21.53
N ASN A 69 -10.31 -10.80 -22.15
CA ASN A 69 -11.57 -11.30 -21.59
C ASN A 69 -11.63 -12.84 -21.61
N GLU A 70 -11.01 -13.48 -22.58
CA GLU A 70 -10.88 -14.93 -22.62
C GLU A 70 -9.90 -15.46 -21.57
N LEU A 71 -8.79 -14.75 -21.34
CA LEU A 71 -7.85 -15.10 -20.27
C LEU A 71 -8.50 -15.03 -18.88
N GLU A 72 -9.39 -14.06 -18.64
CA GLU A 72 -10.13 -13.96 -17.38
C GLU A 72 -10.98 -15.21 -17.08
N LYS A 73 -11.47 -15.90 -18.11
CA LYS A 73 -12.18 -17.17 -17.93
C LYS A 73 -11.24 -18.25 -17.38
N ASN A 74 -10.00 -18.32 -17.88
CA ASN A 74 -8.95 -19.20 -17.36
C ASN A 74 -8.57 -18.86 -15.91
N ILE A 75 -8.51 -17.56 -15.56
CA ILE A 75 -8.24 -17.12 -14.19
C ILE A 75 -9.31 -17.64 -13.22
N VAL A 76 -10.58 -17.56 -13.59
CA VAL A 76 -11.70 -18.06 -12.75
C VAL A 76 -11.57 -19.56 -12.46
N ILE A 77 -11.08 -20.35 -13.42
CA ILE A 77 -10.79 -21.76 -13.22
C ILE A 77 -9.65 -21.91 -12.19
N MET A 78 -8.55 -21.19 -12.39
CA MET A 78 -7.35 -21.29 -11.56
C MET A 78 -7.54 -20.85 -10.10
N VAL A 79 -8.54 -20.01 -9.79
CA VAL A 79 -8.88 -19.58 -8.43
C VAL A 79 -8.99 -20.74 -7.44
N LYS A 80 -9.50 -21.89 -7.88
CA LYS A 80 -9.75 -23.05 -7.01
C LYS A 80 -8.65 -24.10 -7.02
N HIS A 81 -7.64 -23.94 -7.87
CA HIS A 81 -6.67 -24.99 -8.16
C HIS A 81 -5.28 -24.64 -7.67
N ASP A 82 -4.76 -23.45 -8.02
CA ASP A 82 -3.39 -23.10 -7.72
C ASP A 82 -3.22 -21.58 -7.66
N LYS A 83 -2.79 -21.07 -6.49
CA LYS A 83 -2.63 -19.64 -6.24
C LYS A 83 -1.49 -19.03 -7.05
N ALA A 84 -0.40 -19.77 -7.25
CA ALA A 84 0.79 -19.31 -7.94
C ALA A 84 0.52 -19.21 -9.45
N ALA A 85 -0.10 -20.23 -10.03
CA ALA A 85 -0.50 -20.22 -11.43
C ALA A 85 -1.63 -19.21 -11.71
N LYS A 86 -2.58 -19.03 -10.78
CA LYS A 86 -3.55 -17.92 -10.85
C LYS A 86 -2.84 -16.57 -10.85
N ALA A 87 -1.91 -16.34 -9.93
CA ALA A 87 -1.17 -15.08 -9.83
C ALA A 87 -0.35 -14.79 -11.09
N PHE A 88 0.24 -15.82 -11.70
CA PHE A 88 0.92 -15.69 -12.98
C PHE A 88 -0.03 -15.23 -14.10
N LEU A 89 -1.23 -15.81 -14.20
CA LEU A 89 -2.23 -15.36 -15.17
C LEU A 89 -2.71 -13.94 -14.89
N ASP A 90 -2.95 -13.58 -13.62
CA ASP A 90 -3.30 -12.23 -13.18
C ASP A 90 -2.22 -11.19 -13.56
N ILE A 91 -0.93 -11.54 -13.46
CA ILE A 91 0.19 -10.71 -13.92
C ILE A 91 0.10 -10.48 -15.43
N GLN A 92 -0.15 -11.54 -16.22
CA GLN A 92 -0.29 -11.40 -17.67
C GLN A 92 -1.52 -10.54 -18.04
N THR A 93 -2.63 -10.66 -17.32
CA THR A 93 -3.78 -9.74 -17.47
C THR A 93 -3.38 -8.29 -17.20
N GLY A 94 -2.59 -8.03 -16.15
CA GLY A 94 -2.05 -6.70 -15.87
C GLY A 94 -1.23 -6.13 -17.02
N LYS A 95 -0.40 -6.95 -17.67
CA LYS A 95 0.37 -6.55 -18.86
C LYS A 95 -0.52 -6.24 -20.06
N LEU A 96 -1.53 -7.07 -20.35
CA LEU A 96 -2.51 -6.78 -21.41
C LEU A 96 -3.22 -5.44 -21.16
N LEU A 97 -3.61 -5.16 -19.91
CA LEU A 97 -4.23 -3.89 -19.54
C LEU A 97 -3.30 -2.68 -19.76
N ILE A 98 -1.99 -2.85 -19.57
CA ILE A 98 -0.99 -1.82 -19.91
C ILE A 98 -0.93 -1.60 -21.42
N ILE A 99 -0.84 -2.67 -22.22
CA ILE A 99 -0.85 -2.59 -23.69
C ILE A 99 -2.08 -1.81 -24.17
N ILE A 100 -3.27 -2.18 -23.68
CA ILE A 100 -4.53 -1.51 -24.01
C ILE A 100 -4.48 -0.04 -23.58
N SER A 101 -4.01 0.26 -22.37
CA SER A 101 -3.89 1.64 -21.89
C SER A 101 -2.94 2.48 -22.74
N MET A 102 -1.83 1.91 -23.22
CA MET A 102 -0.86 2.58 -24.09
C MET A 102 -1.44 2.85 -25.47
N ALA A 103 -2.15 1.89 -26.05
CA ALA A 103 -2.83 2.06 -27.33
C ALA A 103 -3.91 3.15 -27.26
N LEU A 104 -4.72 3.17 -26.19
CA LEU A 104 -5.72 4.22 -25.97
C LEU A 104 -5.08 5.61 -25.88
N LYS A 105 -3.96 5.75 -25.18
CA LYS A 105 -3.22 7.02 -25.11
C LYS A 105 -2.72 7.49 -26.49
N ARG A 106 -2.28 6.56 -27.36
CA ARG A 106 -1.83 6.87 -28.72
C ARG A 106 -3.00 7.28 -29.63
N ILE A 107 -4.12 6.55 -29.59
CA ILE A 107 -5.33 6.90 -30.35
C ILE A 107 -5.80 8.32 -29.98
N LYS A 108 -5.86 8.63 -28.68
CA LYS A 108 -6.20 9.98 -28.19
C LYS A 108 -5.24 11.07 -28.67
N LYS A 109 -3.96 10.75 -28.88
CA LYS A 109 -2.97 11.70 -29.40
C LYS A 109 -3.14 11.96 -30.91
N ASN A 110 -3.69 11.00 -31.65
CA ASN A 110 -3.80 11.02 -33.11
C ASN A 110 -5.20 11.42 -33.62
N SER A 111 -6.19 11.52 -32.73
CA SER A 111 -7.55 11.96 -33.07
C SER A 111 -7.60 13.46 -33.42
N SER A 112 -8.29 13.79 -34.51
CA SER A 112 -8.47 15.16 -35.04
C SER A 112 -9.24 16.09 -34.12
N THR A 113 -10.15 15.57 -33.29
CA THR A 113 -10.94 16.37 -32.35
C THR A 113 -11.04 15.71 -30.97
N LEU A 114 -11.05 16.53 -29.91
CA LEU A 114 -11.18 16.11 -28.51
C LEU A 114 -12.43 15.25 -28.26
N THR A 115 -13.52 15.52 -28.98
CA THR A 115 -14.82 14.86 -28.83
C THR A 115 -14.83 13.43 -29.39
N GLU A 116 -14.22 13.21 -30.57
CA GLU A 116 -14.09 11.87 -31.17
C GLU A 116 -13.20 10.96 -30.31
N ALA A 117 -12.09 11.53 -29.80
CA ALA A 117 -11.18 10.85 -28.89
C ALA A 117 -11.86 10.34 -27.61
N GLU A 118 -12.74 11.17 -27.04
CA GLU A 118 -13.45 10.85 -25.80
C GLU A 118 -14.57 9.84 -26.04
N GLN A 119 -15.29 9.92 -27.16
CA GLN A 119 -16.30 8.92 -27.54
C GLN A 119 -15.69 7.55 -27.78
N GLU A 120 -14.53 7.48 -28.44
CA GLU A 120 -13.80 6.24 -28.67
C GLU A 120 -13.26 5.65 -27.36
N ARG A 121 -12.74 6.51 -26.46
CA ARG A 121 -12.36 6.13 -25.10
C ARG A 121 -13.53 5.53 -24.31
N ILE A 122 -14.69 6.17 -24.31
CA ILE A 122 -15.88 5.70 -23.57
C ILE A 122 -16.34 4.34 -24.12
N LYS A 123 -16.46 4.19 -25.45
CA LYS A 123 -16.81 2.91 -26.08
C LYS A 123 -15.86 1.78 -25.69
N LEU A 124 -14.56 2.05 -25.64
CA LEU A 124 -13.54 1.06 -25.31
C LEU A 124 -13.47 0.76 -23.81
N VAL A 125 -13.67 1.77 -22.96
CA VAL A 125 -13.87 1.59 -21.51
C VAL A 125 -15.05 0.67 -21.26
N ASP A 126 -16.19 0.90 -21.89
CA ASP A 126 -17.38 0.07 -21.73
C ASP A 126 -17.16 -1.37 -22.23
N LYS A 127 -16.35 -1.56 -23.29
CA LYS A 127 -15.89 -2.89 -23.74
C LYS A 127 -14.95 -3.59 -22.74
N LEU A 128 -14.05 -2.84 -22.10
CA LEU A 128 -13.04 -3.34 -21.15
C LEU A 128 -13.63 -3.81 -19.81
N PHE A 129 -14.75 -3.22 -19.40
CA PHE A 129 -15.41 -3.49 -18.11
C PHE A 129 -16.68 -4.35 -18.25
N LYS A 130 -16.78 -5.16 -19.32
CA LYS A 130 -17.91 -6.10 -19.51
C LYS A 130 -17.97 -7.20 -18.43
N THR A 131 -16.86 -7.53 -17.79
CA THR A 131 -16.79 -8.54 -16.73
C THR A 131 -16.96 -7.93 -15.33
N LYS A 132 -17.47 -8.71 -14.37
CA LYS A 132 -17.76 -8.30 -12.97
C LYS A 132 -16.52 -7.84 -12.17
N MET A 133 -15.32 -7.84 -12.73
CA MET A 133 -14.13 -7.34 -12.04
C MET A 133 -14.23 -5.82 -11.84
N SER A 134 -14.00 -5.36 -10.61
CA SER A 134 -14.07 -3.94 -10.30
C SER A 134 -12.96 -3.16 -11.02
N LYS A 135 -13.23 -1.90 -11.40
CA LYS A 135 -12.22 -0.98 -11.96
C LYS A 135 -10.95 -0.91 -11.09
N ALA A 136 -11.13 -0.96 -9.77
CA ALA A 136 -10.03 -0.98 -8.80
C ALA A 136 -9.10 -2.19 -9.00
N ARG A 137 -9.67 -3.39 -9.23
CA ARG A 137 -8.88 -4.60 -9.45
C ARG A 137 -8.01 -4.52 -10.71
N HIS A 138 -8.54 -3.98 -11.81
CA HIS A 138 -7.73 -3.76 -13.02
C HIS A 138 -6.53 -2.84 -12.77
N TYR A 139 -6.75 -1.77 -12.02
CA TYR A 139 -5.69 -0.83 -11.68
C TYR A 139 -4.61 -1.48 -10.78
N ASP A 140 -5.02 -2.30 -9.81
CA ASP A 140 -4.10 -3.07 -8.98
C ASP A 140 -3.24 -4.04 -9.82
N LEU A 141 -3.85 -4.77 -10.77
CA LEU A 141 -3.11 -5.67 -11.67
C LEU A 141 -2.12 -4.93 -12.58
N MET A 142 -2.51 -3.76 -13.10
CA MET A 142 -1.60 -2.91 -13.88
C MET A 142 -0.42 -2.41 -13.04
N LYS A 143 -0.63 -2.10 -11.76
CA LYS A 143 0.46 -1.71 -10.85
C LYS A 143 1.42 -2.86 -10.61
N VAL A 144 0.90 -4.06 -10.35
CA VAL A 144 1.71 -5.27 -10.17
C VAL A 144 2.53 -5.56 -11.43
N ALA A 145 1.92 -5.51 -12.61
CA ALA A 145 2.59 -5.81 -13.88
C ALA A 145 3.76 -4.85 -14.23
N LYS A 146 3.79 -3.66 -13.62
CA LYS A 146 4.89 -2.68 -13.78
C LYS A 146 6.10 -2.96 -12.89
N ILE A 147 5.97 -3.88 -11.93
CA ILE A 147 7.11 -4.23 -11.08
C ILE A 147 8.15 -4.94 -11.96
N PRO A 148 9.43 -4.53 -11.91
CA PRO A 148 10.49 -5.19 -12.67
C PRO A 148 10.55 -6.69 -12.37
N GLU A 149 10.72 -7.50 -13.42
CA GLU A 149 10.85 -8.97 -13.33
C GLU A 149 9.72 -9.70 -12.56
N ILE A 150 8.52 -9.11 -12.45
CA ILE A 150 7.41 -9.63 -11.64
C ILE A 150 7.02 -11.09 -11.96
N ASP A 151 7.25 -11.54 -13.19
CA ASP A 151 6.99 -12.93 -13.59
C ASP A 151 7.86 -13.94 -12.83
N ASN A 152 8.97 -13.53 -12.21
CA ASN A 152 9.79 -14.40 -11.38
C ASN A 152 9.18 -14.61 -9.98
N PHE A 153 8.16 -13.83 -9.59
CA PHE A 153 7.63 -13.76 -8.23
C PHE A 153 6.15 -14.13 -8.11
N TYR A 154 5.58 -14.82 -9.11
CA TYR A 154 4.17 -15.23 -9.09
C TYR A 154 3.81 -16.12 -7.89
N PHE A 155 4.79 -16.85 -7.34
CA PHE A 155 4.61 -17.74 -6.19
C PHE A 155 4.24 -16.98 -4.90
N LEU A 156 4.50 -15.67 -4.85
CA LEU A 156 4.06 -14.79 -3.75
C LEU A 156 2.53 -14.68 -3.66
N GLY A 157 1.81 -14.98 -4.75
CA GLY A 157 0.37 -14.78 -4.86
C GLY A 157 0.00 -13.33 -5.15
N ILE A 158 -1.09 -13.13 -5.88
CA ILE A 158 -1.44 -11.81 -6.40
C ILE A 158 -1.82 -10.81 -5.31
N GLU A 159 -2.43 -11.25 -4.20
CA GLU A 159 -2.83 -10.38 -3.11
C GLU A 159 -1.62 -9.72 -2.44
N LEU A 160 -0.56 -10.50 -2.20
CA LEU A 160 0.68 -10.00 -1.63
C LEU A 160 1.42 -9.11 -2.63
N LEU A 161 1.46 -9.47 -3.91
CA LEU A 161 2.05 -8.63 -4.95
C LEU A 161 1.34 -7.26 -5.05
N VAL A 162 0.01 -7.21 -4.88
CA VAL A 162 -0.73 -5.95 -4.83
C VAL A 162 -0.34 -5.12 -3.62
N GLU A 163 -0.16 -5.72 -2.44
CA GLU A 163 0.36 -5.02 -1.26
C GLU A 163 1.76 -4.45 -1.52
N LEU A 164 2.66 -5.26 -2.08
CA LEU A 164 4.03 -4.86 -2.41
C LEU A 164 4.11 -3.77 -3.48
N SER A 165 3.21 -3.78 -4.47
CA SER A 165 3.15 -2.76 -5.53
C SER A 165 2.96 -1.32 -5.01
N ARG A 166 2.50 -1.17 -3.76
CA ARG A 166 2.33 0.14 -3.10
C ARG A 166 3.63 0.70 -2.53
N VAL A 167 4.62 -0.17 -2.26
CA VAL A 167 5.90 0.19 -1.65
C VAL A 167 7.03 0.17 -2.67
N VAL A 168 6.97 -0.74 -3.65
CA VAL A 168 7.97 -0.88 -4.70
C VAL A 168 8.40 0.44 -5.35
N PRO A 169 7.51 1.40 -5.68
CA PRO A 169 7.92 2.67 -6.29
C PRO A 169 8.87 3.52 -5.43
N GLU A 170 8.95 3.26 -4.12
CA GLU A 170 9.83 3.96 -3.18
C GLU A 170 11.21 3.29 -3.07
N ILE A 171 11.38 2.10 -3.66
CA ILE A 171 12.62 1.32 -3.62
C ILE A 171 13.39 1.56 -4.92
N ASN A 172 14.49 2.29 -4.82
CA ASN A 172 15.37 2.56 -5.96
C ASN A 172 16.26 1.34 -6.25
N SER A 173 15.68 0.34 -6.92
CA SER A 173 16.33 -0.94 -7.24
C SER A 173 15.88 -1.49 -8.59
N GLU A 174 16.78 -2.21 -9.26
CA GLU A 174 16.45 -2.96 -10.48
C GLU A 174 15.55 -4.17 -10.18
N ASN A 175 15.65 -4.74 -8.96
CA ASN A 175 14.78 -5.83 -8.51
C ASN A 175 14.22 -5.58 -7.09
N PRO A 176 13.21 -4.71 -6.97
CA PRO A 176 12.73 -4.24 -5.67
C PRO A 176 12.06 -5.33 -4.83
N ILE A 177 11.46 -6.36 -5.44
CA ILE A 177 10.90 -7.49 -4.69
C ILE A 177 12.01 -8.33 -4.07
N LEU A 178 13.09 -8.56 -4.81
CA LEU A 178 14.22 -9.32 -4.32
C LEU A 178 14.86 -8.65 -3.10
N ASP A 179 15.04 -7.33 -3.14
CA ASP A 179 15.59 -6.57 -2.02
C ASP A 179 14.70 -6.66 -0.77
N ILE A 180 13.38 -6.60 -0.94
CA ILE A 180 12.42 -6.79 0.15
C ILE A 180 12.60 -8.18 0.77
N LEU A 181 12.71 -9.23 -0.06
CA LEU A 181 12.90 -10.59 0.41
C LEU A 181 14.23 -10.74 1.16
N ALA A 182 15.31 -10.14 0.64
CA ALA A 182 16.63 -10.14 1.27
C ALA A 182 16.60 -9.43 2.64
N ALA A 183 16.01 -8.24 2.70
CA ALA A 183 15.88 -7.44 3.91
C ALA A 183 15.02 -8.13 4.99
N GLY A 184 14.07 -8.97 4.57
CA GLY A 184 13.25 -9.81 5.44
C GLY A 184 13.92 -11.11 5.90
N GLY A 185 15.12 -11.42 5.39
CA GLY A 185 15.82 -12.68 5.66
C GLY A 185 15.10 -13.90 5.06
N TYR A 186 14.39 -13.73 3.94
CA TYR A 186 13.69 -14.82 3.28
C TYR A 186 14.66 -15.68 2.45
N THR A 187 14.44 -17.00 2.47
CA THR A 187 15.11 -17.96 1.61
C THR A 187 14.05 -18.84 0.98
N TYR A 188 13.99 -18.92 -0.35
CA TYR A 188 13.02 -19.75 -1.03
C TYR A 188 13.23 -21.23 -0.70
N ASN A 189 12.15 -21.92 -0.37
CA ASN A 189 12.15 -23.35 -0.16
C ASN A 189 11.00 -23.99 -0.95
N PRO A 190 11.28 -24.72 -2.04
CA PRO A 190 10.25 -25.31 -2.90
C PRO A 190 9.42 -26.40 -2.21
N LYS A 191 9.82 -26.87 -1.02
CA LYS A 191 9.11 -27.90 -0.24
C LYS A 191 8.18 -27.33 0.84
N GLN A 192 8.18 -26.02 1.06
CA GLN A 192 7.33 -25.37 2.07
C GLN A 192 6.05 -24.83 1.42
N GLU A 193 5.09 -25.70 1.13
CA GLU A 193 3.81 -25.30 0.52
C GLU A 193 2.85 -24.56 1.48
N GLU A 194 3.11 -24.46 2.79
CA GLU A 194 2.05 -24.04 3.74
C GLU A 194 2.45 -23.18 4.95
N ILE A 195 3.57 -22.44 4.97
CA ILE A 195 3.82 -21.47 6.06
C ILE A 195 3.41 -20.05 5.63
N VAL A 196 2.12 -19.84 5.40
CA VAL A 196 1.56 -18.57 4.89
C VAL A 196 1.78 -17.41 5.88
N GLY A 197 1.82 -17.68 7.19
CA GLY A 197 1.95 -16.65 8.23
C GLY A 197 3.36 -16.05 8.34
N ASP A 198 4.35 -16.89 8.70
CA ASP A 198 5.75 -16.48 8.89
C ASP A 198 6.36 -15.88 7.61
N PHE A 199 5.97 -16.43 6.46
CA PHE A 199 6.37 -15.95 5.15
C PHE A 199 5.90 -14.52 4.86
N ILE A 200 4.61 -14.25 5.03
CA ILE A 200 4.04 -12.91 4.80
C ILE A 200 4.65 -11.92 5.81
N GLU A 201 4.87 -12.35 7.05
CA GLU A 201 5.48 -11.50 8.08
C GLU A 201 6.92 -11.10 7.73
N LYS A 202 7.76 -12.04 7.27
CA LYS A 202 9.13 -11.75 6.80
C LYS A 202 9.16 -10.76 5.64
N ILE A 203 8.25 -10.90 4.68
CA ILE A 203 8.14 -9.97 3.55
C ILE A 203 7.75 -8.57 4.02
N LYS A 204 6.76 -8.48 4.92
CA LYS A 204 6.34 -7.18 5.49
C LYS A 204 7.45 -6.55 6.33
N LEU A 205 8.21 -7.36 7.06
CA LEU A 205 9.36 -6.92 7.84
C LEU A 205 10.45 -6.36 6.93
N GLY A 206 10.78 -7.06 5.83
CA GLY A 206 11.73 -6.58 4.83
C GLY A 206 11.31 -5.26 4.19
N ALA A 207 10.03 -5.13 3.82
CA ALA A 207 9.48 -3.89 3.27
C ALA A 207 9.59 -2.73 4.26
N ASN A 208 9.22 -2.94 5.52
CA ASN A 208 9.37 -1.92 6.57
C ASN A 208 10.83 -1.57 6.82
N ARG A 209 11.74 -2.56 6.84
CA ARG A 209 13.19 -2.33 7.03
C ARG A 209 13.71 -1.36 5.97
N ILE A 210 13.44 -1.65 4.69
CA ILE A 210 13.86 -0.77 3.58
C ILE A 210 13.26 0.63 3.73
N LYS A 211 11.97 0.71 4.07
CA LYS A 211 11.23 1.98 4.18
C LYS A 211 11.74 2.88 5.32
N PHE A 212 12.11 2.31 6.46
CA PHE A 212 12.74 3.07 7.56
C PHE A 212 14.18 3.48 7.20
N LEU A 213 14.96 2.57 6.59
CA LEU A 213 16.34 2.86 6.19
C LEU A 213 16.43 3.95 5.11
N SER A 214 15.51 3.97 4.13
CA SER A 214 15.47 5.02 3.10
C SER A 214 15.24 6.41 3.70
N ASN A 215 14.55 6.48 4.84
CA ASN A 215 14.33 7.70 5.63
C ASN A 215 15.41 7.96 6.69
N LYS A 216 16.51 7.19 6.68
CA LYS A 216 17.62 7.26 7.65
C LYS A 216 17.18 7.02 9.11
N ILE A 217 16.12 6.24 9.30
CA ILE A 217 15.62 5.87 10.62
C ILE A 217 16.09 4.44 10.91
N LEU A 218 16.88 4.28 11.98
CA LEU A 218 17.36 2.98 12.43
C LEU A 218 16.42 2.44 13.51
N ILE A 219 15.62 1.43 13.17
CA ILE A 219 14.72 0.72 14.10
C ILE A 219 15.37 -0.59 14.53
N PRO A 220 15.47 -0.88 15.84
CA PRO A 220 15.87 -2.19 16.35
C PRO A 220 15.00 -3.34 15.80
N ASP A 221 15.58 -4.52 15.58
CA ASP A 221 14.90 -5.63 14.91
C ASP A 221 13.66 -6.14 15.67
N ASP A 222 13.73 -6.17 17.00
CA ASP A 222 12.64 -6.53 17.90
C ASP A 222 11.47 -5.54 17.79
N LEU A 223 11.78 -4.24 17.79
CA LEU A 223 10.80 -3.18 17.62
C LEU A 223 10.18 -3.20 16.21
N LEU A 224 11.00 -3.44 15.18
CA LEU A 224 10.53 -3.55 13.80
C LEU A 224 9.58 -4.73 13.60
N ALA A 225 9.87 -5.87 14.22
CA ALA A 225 8.99 -7.03 14.22
C ALA A 225 7.66 -6.71 14.92
N GLU A 226 7.68 -6.04 16.07
CA GLU A 226 6.47 -5.63 16.78
C GLU A 226 5.61 -4.66 15.96
N ILE A 227 6.21 -3.65 15.34
CA ILE A 227 5.52 -2.73 14.42
C ILE A 227 4.87 -3.51 13.28
N THR A 228 5.64 -4.40 12.64
CA THR A 228 5.19 -5.17 11.47
C THR A 228 4.01 -6.05 11.83
N LYS A 229 4.04 -6.70 13.00
CA LYS A 229 2.95 -7.52 13.51
C LYS A 229 1.67 -6.72 13.79
N GLN A 230 1.80 -5.50 14.32
CA GLN A 230 0.64 -4.66 14.67
C GLN A 230 0.05 -3.89 13.48
N ARG A 231 0.89 -3.45 12.53
CA ARG A 231 0.50 -2.52 11.46
C ARG A 231 0.62 -3.09 10.06
N GLY A 232 1.25 -4.25 9.88
CA GLY A 232 1.66 -4.74 8.57
C GLY A 232 2.74 -3.84 7.98
N ILE A 233 2.54 -3.42 6.72
CA ILE A 233 3.44 -2.46 6.06
C ILE A 233 3.07 -1.04 6.51
N VAL A 234 4.05 -0.32 7.05
CA VAL A 234 3.88 1.04 7.59
C VAL A 234 3.61 2.03 6.45
N LYS A 235 2.65 2.94 6.65
CA LYS A 235 2.31 3.98 5.69
C LYS A 235 3.36 5.09 5.67
N GLU A 236 3.52 5.73 4.51
CA GLU A 236 4.44 6.85 4.35
C GLU A 236 4.12 8.04 5.25
N SER A 237 2.84 8.33 5.45
CA SER A 237 2.38 9.36 6.38
C SER A 237 2.93 9.16 7.79
N ASP A 238 3.02 7.91 8.23
CA ASP A 238 3.40 7.58 9.60
C ASP A 238 4.93 7.65 9.75
N ILE A 239 5.69 7.29 8.71
CA ILE A 239 7.14 7.48 8.69
C ILE A 239 7.51 8.96 8.72
N LYS A 240 6.82 9.80 7.95
CA LYS A 240 7.02 11.26 8.00
C LYS A 240 6.75 11.84 9.39
N LYS A 241 5.71 11.35 10.07
CA LYS A 241 5.44 11.76 11.46
C LYS A 241 6.59 11.35 12.38
N ILE A 242 7.13 10.13 12.23
CA ILE A 242 8.27 9.67 13.03
C ILE A 242 9.49 10.54 12.75
N GLU A 243 9.79 10.81 11.48
CA GLU A 243 10.90 11.66 11.08
C GLU A 243 10.80 13.06 11.71
N ILE A 244 9.62 13.67 11.69
CA ILE A 244 9.37 14.98 12.32
C ILE A 244 9.60 14.91 13.83
N SER A 245 9.10 13.87 14.51
CA SER A 245 9.32 13.68 15.94
C SER A 245 10.80 13.50 16.29
N LEU A 246 11.54 12.72 15.49
CA LEU A 246 12.99 12.54 15.65
C LEU A 246 13.74 13.86 15.48
N ARG A 247 13.39 14.67 14.47
CA ARG A 247 13.99 16.00 14.25
C ARG A 247 13.75 16.95 15.43
N ARG A 248 12.67 16.76 16.20
CA ARG A 248 12.37 17.51 17.42
C ARG A 248 13.13 16.99 18.65
N GLY A 249 13.96 15.96 18.50
CA GLY A 249 14.77 15.39 19.58
C GLY A 249 14.10 14.24 20.34
N THR A 250 12.92 13.76 19.90
CA THR A 250 12.29 12.57 20.47
C THR A 250 13.14 11.34 20.14
N SER A 251 13.35 10.45 21.10
CA SER A 251 14.05 9.18 20.84
C SER A 251 13.25 8.27 19.90
N VAL A 252 13.96 7.41 19.15
CA VAL A 252 13.36 6.47 18.19
C VAL A 252 12.24 5.62 18.79
N TYR A 253 12.48 5.05 19.97
CA TYR A 253 11.49 4.22 20.66
C TYR A 253 10.19 4.99 20.90
N HIS A 254 10.27 6.17 21.50
CA HIS A 254 9.10 6.98 21.85
C HIS A 254 8.38 7.51 20.61
N ALA A 255 9.10 7.90 19.56
CA ALA A 255 8.50 8.36 18.30
C ALA A 255 7.71 7.24 17.62
N VAL A 256 8.26 6.03 17.58
CA VAL A 256 7.60 4.84 17.05
C VAL A 256 6.40 4.44 17.91
N GLU A 257 6.56 4.43 19.23
CA GLU A 257 5.51 4.06 20.16
C GLU A 257 4.29 4.97 20.01
N LEU A 258 4.50 6.29 20.04
CA LEU A 258 3.45 7.29 19.95
C LEU A 258 2.68 7.25 18.62
N ILE A 259 3.35 6.90 17.52
CA ILE A 259 2.78 6.98 16.18
C ILE A 259 2.24 5.63 15.70
N LEU A 260 2.94 4.53 16.00
CA LEU A 260 2.69 3.22 15.42
C LEU A 260 2.19 2.19 16.42
N LEU A 261 2.61 2.20 17.67
CA LEU A 261 2.20 1.15 18.61
C LEU A 261 0.91 1.57 19.32
N LYS A 262 0.00 0.61 19.52
CA LYS A 262 -1.12 0.86 20.44
C LYS A 262 -0.56 0.73 21.86
N SER A 263 -0.81 1.73 22.70
CA SER A 263 -0.47 1.61 24.12
C SER A 263 -1.11 0.33 24.68
N LYS A 264 -0.30 -0.52 25.30
CA LYS A 264 -0.83 -1.72 25.96
C LYS A 264 -1.64 -1.26 27.17
N LYS A 265 -2.78 -1.90 27.45
CA LYS A 265 -3.49 -1.68 28.72
C LYS A 265 -2.52 -1.98 29.86
N GLY A 266 -2.19 -0.97 30.67
CA GLY A 266 -1.23 -1.06 31.77
C GLY A 266 0.18 -0.54 31.47
N ASP A 267 0.41 0.05 30.29
CA ASP A 267 1.66 0.71 29.96
C ASP A 267 1.83 2.03 30.77
N PRO A 268 2.86 2.13 31.64
CA PRO A 268 3.09 3.32 32.45
C PRO A 268 3.52 4.56 31.65
N TYR A 269 3.68 4.45 30.33
CA TYR A 269 4.07 5.54 29.42
C TYR A 269 2.99 5.92 28.39
N ALA A 270 1.82 5.26 28.40
CA ALA A 270 0.74 5.44 27.43
C ALA A 270 0.25 6.89 27.22
N ASN A 271 0.47 7.77 28.21
CA ASN A 271 0.02 9.16 28.22
C ASN A 271 1.19 10.12 28.57
N LYS A 272 2.44 9.77 28.26
CA LYS A 272 3.61 10.56 28.63
C LYS A 272 4.29 11.12 27.38
N THR A 273 4.18 12.42 27.17
CA THR A 273 4.85 13.13 26.08
C THR A 273 6.11 13.81 26.64
N TYR A 274 7.27 13.52 26.07
CA TYR A 274 8.51 14.17 26.48
C TYR A 274 8.60 15.57 25.84
N ASN A 275 8.75 16.60 26.66
CA ASN A 275 8.95 17.97 26.23
C ASN A 275 10.45 18.28 26.18
N PRO A 276 11.06 18.34 24.98
CA PRO A 276 12.51 18.52 24.83
C PRO A 276 12.99 19.92 25.26
N THR A 277 12.09 20.90 25.32
CA THR A 277 12.41 22.29 25.67
C THR A 277 12.52 22.47 27.18
N SER A 278 11.64 21.84 27.95
CA SER A 278 11.63 21.89 29.41
C SER A 278 12.31 20.70 30.08
N ASN A 279 12.65 19.66 29.32
CA ASN A 279 13.17 18.39 29.84
C ASN A 279 12.22 17.74 30.87
N THR A 280 10.91 17.92 30.66
CA THR A 280 9.82 17.37 31.49
C THR A 280 9.03 16.31 30.75
N ILE A 281 8.36 15.44 31.51
CA ILE A 281 7.35 14.53 30.98
C ILE A 281 5.99 15.17 31.23
N ASP A 282 5.31 15.54 30.15
CA ASP A 282 3.96 16.05 30.19
C ASP A 282 2.99 14.86 30.14
N VAL A 283 2.09 14.78 31.12
CA VAL A 283 1.05 13.75 31.15
C VAL A 283 -0.13 14.26 30.32
N ASP A 284 -0.44 13.57 29.22
CA ASP A 284 -1.63 13.84 28.42
C ASP A 284 -2.86 13.29 29.16
N TYR A 285 -3.57 14.17 29.85
CA TYR A 285 -4.75 13.82 30.64
C TYR A 285 -6.03 13.62 29.81
N SER A 286 -5.98 13.64 28.47
CA SER A 286 -7.21 13.77 27.67
C SER A 286 -7.37 12.85 26.44
N PRO A 287 -7.49 11.52 26.60
CA PRO A 287 -7.61 10.59 25.46
C PRO A 287 -8.96 10.61 24.71
N SER A 288 -10.04 11.04 25.35
CA SER A 288 -11.39 11.06 24.75
C SER A 288 -11.76 12.40 24.09
N TYR A 289 -11.09 13.49 24.45
CA TYR A 289 -11.43 14.84 23.98
C TYR A 289 -10.71 15.20 22.67
N ASN A 290 -9.51 14.65 22.44
CA ASN A 290 -8.76 14.83 21.18
C ASN A 290 -9.56 14.41 19.94
N LYS A 291 -10.38 13.35 20.01
CA LYS A 291 -11.20 12.94 18.86
C LYS A 291 -12.30 13.95 18.52
N LEU A 292 -12.92 14.55 19.53
CA LEU A 292 -13.99 15.52 19.31
C LEU A 292 -13.40 16.82 18.76
N GLU A 293 -12.31 17.28 19.36
CA GLU A 293 -11.58 18.48 18.96
C GLU A 293 -10.96 18.34 17.56
N GLU A 294 -10.35 17.18 17.26
CA GLU A 294 -9.84 16.83 15.93
C GLU A 294 -10.98 16.72 14.89
N THR A 295 -12.15 16.21 15.28
CA THR A 295 -13.34 16.18 14.41
C THR A 295 -13.86 17.59 14.12
N CYS A 296 -13.91 18.46 15.13
CA CYS A 296 -14.31 19.86 14.96
C CYS A 296 -13.32 20.63 14.07
N LEU A 297 -12.01 20.41 14.23
CA LEU A 297 -10.98 21.02 13.39
C LEU A 297 -11.06 20.52 11.94
N GLN A 298 -11.21 19.21 11.72
CA GLN A 298 -11.39 18.66 10.36
C GLN A 298 -12.64 19.20 9.67
N LEU A 299 -13.74 19.35 10.40
CA LEU A 299 -14.97 19.93 9.85
C LEU A 299 -14.82 21.43 9.57
N ALA A 300 -14.03 22.16 10.37
CA ALA A 300 -13.72 23.57 10.12
C ALA A 300 -12.82 23.75 8.88
N ASP A 301 -11.77 22.94 8.74
CA ASP A 301 -10.90 22.93 7.55
C ASP A 301 -11.71 22.68 6.26
N MET A 302 -12.60 21.69 6.29
CA MET A 302 -13.50 21.41 5.16
C MET A 302 -14.43 22.57 4.83
N MET A 303 -14.78 23.42 5.79
CA MET A 303 -15.59 24.62 5.56
C MET A 303 -14.78 25.76 4.96
N GLU A 304 -13.54 25.95 5.42
CA GLU A 304 -12.63 26.94 4.84
C GLU A 304 -12.31 26.60 3.38
N ASP A 305 -12.07 25.33 3.06
CA ASP A 305 -11.86 24.85 1.69
C ASP A 305 -13.07 25.12 0.78
N VAL A 306 -14.31 24.98 1.30
CA VAL A 306 -15.55 25.29 0.55
C VAL A 306 -15.71 26.80 0.31
N LEU A 307 -15.34 27.63 1.29
CA LEU A 307 -15.54 29.08 1.23
C LEU A 307 -14.44 29.82 0.47
N ILE A 308 -13.22 29.26 0.42
CA ILE A 308 -12.04 29.90 -0.19
C ILE A 308 -11.80 29.38 -1.62
N ASP A 309 -12.02 28.09 -1.89
CA ASP A 309 -11.57 27.44 -3.13
C ASP A 309 -12.70 27.06 -4.12
N ASP A 310 -13.92 27.58 -3.95
CA ASP A 310 -15.09 27.20 -4.78
C ASP A 310 -15.30 25.67 -4.86
N TYR A 311 -14.87 24.94 -3.82
CA TYR A 311 -14.94 23.49 -3.77
C TYR A 311 -16.41 23.03 -3.71
N ILE A 312 -16.85 22.34 -4.76
CA ILE A 312 -18.18 21.71 -4.82
C ILE A 312 -18.04 20.29 -4.23
N PRO A 313 -18.66 20.00 -3.07
CA PRO A 313 -18.53 18.68 -2.47
C PRO A 313 -19.26 17.61 -3.29
N ASP A 314 -18.70 16.39 -3.34
CA ASP A 314 -19.28 15.22 -4.05
C ASP A 314 -20.56 14.63 -3.39
N HIS A 315 -21.19 15.35 -2.47
CA HIS A 315 -22.38 14.93 -1.74
C HIS A 315 -23.50 15.98 -1.82
N SER A 316 -24.75 15.55 -1.61
CA SER A 316 -25.93 16.41 -1.84
C SER A 316 -25.97 17.63 -0.91
N PRO A 317 -26.53 18.79 -1.36
CA PRO A 317 -26.65 20.00 -0.54
C PRO A 317 -27.30 19.77 0.83
N ASP A 318 -28.34 18.92 0.91
CA ASP A 318 -29.02 18.60 2.18
C ASP A 318 -28.11 17.88 3.19
N ARG A 319 -27.15 17.08 2.72
CA ARG A 319 -26.18 16.41 3.60
C ARG A 319 -25.15 17.41 4.09
N PHE A 320 -24.73 18.32 3.23
CA PHE A 320 -23.80 19.40 3.58
C PHE A 320 -24.39 20.31 4.68
N VAL A 321 -25.64 20.77 4.51
CA VAL A 321 -26.34 21.59 5.52
C VAL A 321 -26.43 20.87 6.87
N LYS A 322 -26.78 19.57 6.89
CA LYS A 322 -26.82 18.79 8.13
C LYS A 322 -25.46 18.66 8.81
N MET A 323 -24.37 18.56 8.04
CA MET A 323 -23.03 18.52 8.61
C MET A 323 -22.66 19.87 9.24
N LEU A 324 -23.04 20.99 8.61
CA LEU A 324 -22.86 22.33 9.18
C LEU A 324 -23.65 22.52 10.48
N GLU A 325 -24.90 22.06 10.52
CA GLU A 325 -25.73 22.11 11.74
C GLU A 325 -25.09 21.28 12.87
N ILE A 326 -24.65 20.05 12.58
CA ILE A 326 -24.00 19.19 13.58
C ILE A 326 -22.72 19.83 14.10
N LEU A 327 -21.88 20.39 13.21
CA LEU A 327 -20.67 21.09 13.61
C LEU A 327 -20.98 22.29 14.51
N PHE A 328 -21.96 23.11 14.14
CA PHE A 328 -22.37 24.28 14.92
C PHE A 328 -22.80 23.87 16.34
N TYR A 329 -23.69 22.89 16.46
CA TYR A 329 -24.16 22.42 17.77
C TYR A 329 -23.04 21.80 18.61
N THR A 330 -22.20 20.97 17.99
CA THR A 330 -21.07 20.32 18.68
C THR A 330 -20.05 21.34 19.17
N THR A 331 -19.77 22.38 18.37
CA THR A 331 -18.86 23.46 18.75
C THR A 331 -19.43 24.29 19.89
N HIS A 332 -20.74 24.59 19.84
CA HIS A 332 -21.42 25.33 20.89
C HIS A 332 -21.45 24.55 22.22
N ASP A 333 -21.72 23.24 22.17
CA ASP A 333 -21.69 22.35 23.34
C ASP A 333 -20.28 22.28 23.95
N LEU A 334 -19.24 22.22 23.12
CA LEU A 334 -17.85 22.23 23.55
C LEU A 334 -17.49 23.56 24.24
N MET A 335 -17.88 24.69 23.67
CA MET A 335 -17.66 26.01 24.26
C MET A 335 -18.38 26.15 25.62
N ASN A 336 -19.63 25.68 25.70
CA ASN A 336 -20.41 25.72 26.94
C ASN A 336 -19.82 24.82 28.02
N PHE A 337 -19.38 23.62 27.65
CA PHE A 337 -18.70 22.70 28.55
C PHE A 337 -17.43 23.33 29.14
N TRP A 338 -16.57 23.89 28.29
CA TRP A 338 -15.35 24.54 28.75
C TRP A 338 -15.62 25.77 29.60
N ALA A 339 -16.56 26.63 29.21
CA ALA A 339 -16.93 27.80 30.01
C ALA A 339 -17.37 27.42 31.44
N GLN A 340 -18.01 26.26 31.62
CA GLN A 340 -18.46 25.77 32.92
C GLN A 340 -17.35 25.05 33.71
N LYS A 341 -16.42 24.39 33.02
CA LYS A 341 -15.41 23.51 33.64
C LYS A 341 -14.01 24.12 33.75
N TRP A 342 -13.75 25.23 33.06
CA TRP A 342 -12.49 25.97 33.14
C TRP A 342 -12.06 26.33 34.57
N PRO A 343 -12.98 26.77 35.47
CA PRO A 343 -12.60 27.11 36.84
C PRO A 343 -12.19 25.91 37.72
N GLU A 344 -12.52 24.68 37.29
CA GLU A 344 -12.18 23.43 38.00
C GLU A 344 -10.85 22.83 37.51
N PHE A 345 -10.22 23.43 36.51
CA PHE A 345 -8.97 22.95 35.93
C PHE A 345 -7.78 23.46 36.75
N ASP A 346 -7.37 22.71 37.77
CA ASP A 346 -6.14 22.98 38.51
C ASP A 346 -4.92 22.86 37.57
N GLU A 347 -4.02 23.85 37.59
CA GLU A 347 -2.76 23.79 36.85
C GLU A 347 -1.99 22.50 37.24
N PRO A 348 -1.61 21.65 36.27
CA PRO A 348 -0.96 20.40 36.59
C PRO A 348 0.38 20.66 37.30
N LYS A 349 0.58 20.01 38.45
CA LYS A 349 1.87 20.02 39.13
C LYS A 349 2.94 19.38 38.23
N VAL A 350 3.75 20.23 37.61
CA VAL A 350 4.94 19.83 36.84
C VAL A 350 5.90 19.11 37.78
N THR A 351 6.13 17.82 37.56
CA THR A 351 7.09 17.04 38.37
C THR A 351 8.43 16.97 37.62
N PRO A 352 9.54 17.50 38.18
CA PRO A 352 10.85 17.44 37.56
C PRO A 352 11.35 16.00 37.35
N PHE A 353 12.06 15.74 36.25
CA PHE A 353 12.58 14.41 35.89
C PHE A 353 13.47 13.77 36.99
N SER A 354 14.16 14.60 37.78
CA SER A 354 14.99 14.19 38.90
C SER A 354 14.21 13.47 40.02
N GLU A 355 12.94 13.84 40.24
CA GLU A 355 12.12 13.26 41.31
C GLU A 355 11.53 11.90 40.92
N ILE A 356 11.36 11.66 39.61
CA ILE A 356 10.88 10.38 39.08
C ILE A 356 11.98 9.31 39.17
N LYS A 357 13.25 9.68 38.99
CA LYS A 357 14.40 8.76 39.16
C LYS A 357 14.54 8.23 40.59
N ALA A 358 14.18 9.03 41.60
CA ALA A 358 14.28 8.63 43.00
C ALA A 358 13.23 7.57 43.38
N LYS A 359 12.02 7.65 42.81
CA LYS A 359 10.92 6.71 43.09
C LYS A 359 10.97 5.39 42.33
N ALA A 360 11.83 5.26 41.31
CA ALA A 360 11.99 4.03 40.55
C ALA A 360 13.11 3.12 41.10
N ILE A 361 13.81 3.57 42.14
CA ILE A 361 14.91 2.86 42.81
C ILE A 361 14.49 2.33 44.20
N GLU A 362 13.30 2.72 44.68
CA GLU A 362 12.55 2.03 45.75
C GLU A 362 11.62 0.98 45.13
#